data_AF-A0A5C3MQT1-F1
#
_entry.id   AF-A0A5C3MQT1-F1
#
_cell.length_a   1.000
_cell.length_b   1.000
_cell.length_c   1.000
_cell.angle_alpha   90.00
_cell.angle_beta   90.00
_cell.angle_gamma   90.00
#
_symmetry.space_group_name_H-M   'P 1'
#
loop_
_entity.id
_entity.type
_entity.pdbx_description
1 polymer ?
#
loop_
_entity_poly.entity_id
_entity_poly.type
_entity_poly.pdbx_seq_one_letter_code
_entity_poly.pdbx_strand_id
1 'polypeptide(L)'
;MRAFSISLLTVALFTTSALAGYNCKCQDSNGQYNELTAECCNAQNNPLISYPGGNHQCTSSVNAIDSGAFVQCCQGKGVGGAYCWN
;
A
#
# COMPACT_ATOMS: atom_id res chain seq x y z
N MET A 1 -23.96 36.40 -24.60
CA MET A 1 -22.77 35.58 -24.96
C MET A 1 -22.65 34.51 -23.89
N ARG A 2 -22.84 33.23 -24.25
CA ARG A 2 -22.82 32.11 -23.30
C ARG A 2 -21.36 31.67 -23.12
N ALA A 3 -20.81 31.83 -21.92
CA ALA A 3 -19.47 31.35 -21.60
C ALA A 3 -19.53 29.83 -21.37
N PHE A 4 -18.85 29.07 -22.23
CA PHE A 4 -18.55 27.65 -22.01
C PHE A 4 -17.40 27.55 -21.02
N SER A 5 -17.66 27.07 -19.80
CA SER A 5 -16.60 26.73 -18.83
C SER A 5 -15.96 25.41 -19.25
N ILE A 6 -14.70 25.46 -19.67
CA ILE A 6 -13.91 24.27 -20.02
C ILE A 6 -13.42 23.61 -18.72
N SER A 7 -13.74 22.34 -18.56
CA SER A 7 -13.33 21.46 -17.46
C SER A 7 -11.81 21.33 -17.35
N LEU A 8 -11.27 21.49 -16.14
CA LEU A 8 -9.92 21.01 -15.80
C LEU A 8 -10.07 19.71 -14.98
N LEU A 9 -9.91 18.57 -15.65
CA LEU A 9 -9.80 17.28 -14.98
C LEU A 9 -8.30 17.00 -14.77
N THR A 10 -7.76 17.41 -13.61
CA THR A 10 -6.40 17.03 -13.20
C THR A 10 -6.39 15.56 -12.80
N VAL A 11 -6.09 14.68 -13.77
CA VAL A 11 -5.75 13.29 -13.49
C VAL A 11 -4.36 13.28 -12.86
N ALA A 12 -4.30 13.16 -11.53
CA ALA A 12 -3.05 12.89 -10.83
C ALA A 12 -2.64 11.44 -11.18
N LEU A 13 -1.73 11.32 -12.15
CA LEU A 13 -1.00 10.08 -12.41
C LEU A 13 -0.10 9.83 -11.19
N PHE A 14 -0.60 9.08 -10.22
CA PHE A 14 0.25 8.48 -9.19
C PHE A 14 1.08 7.41 -9.88
N THR A 15 2.24 7.80 -10.41
CA THR A 15 3.30 6.85 -10.76
C THR A 15 3.75 6.23 -9.45
N THR A 16 3.15 5.10 -9.06
CA THR A 16 3.59 4.31 -7.92
C THR A 16 4.91 3.67 -8.31
N SER A 17 6.01 4.35 -8.03
CA SER A 17 7.32 3.70 -7.96
C SER A 17 7.19 2.62 -6.89
N ALA A 18 7.09 1.36 -7.31
CA ALA A 18 7.16 0.21 -6.43
C ALA A 18 8.54 0.20 -5.78
N LEU A 19 8.66 0.80 -4.59
CA LEU A 19 9.85 0.65 -3.80
C LEU A 19 9.79 -0.75 -3.17
N ALA A 20 10.87 -1.49 -3.32
CA ALA A 20 11.05 -2.70 -2.55
C ALA A 20 11.15 -2.33 -1.06
N GLY A 21 10.35 -2.95 -0.20
CA GLY A 21 10.38 -2.79 1.25
C GLY A 21 10.71 -4.08 2.00
N TYR A 22 11.28 -3.95 3.20
CA TYR A 22 11.47 -5.10 4.11
C TYR A 22 10.25 -5.32 4.98
N ASN A 23 9.54 -4.27 5.35
CA ASN A 23 8.40 -4.35 6.24
C ASN A 23 7.28 -3.42 5.76
N CYS A 24 6.02 -3.88 5.83
CA CYS A 24 4.84 -3.07 5.52
C CYS A 24 3.67 -3.38 6.45
N LYS A 25 2.86 -2.36 6.77
CA LYS A 25 1.57 -2.46 7.47
C LYS A 25 0.51 -1.59 6.82
N CYS A 26 -0.71 -2.10 6.69
CA CYS A 26 -1.86 -1.24 6.47
C CYS A 26 -2.10 -0.42 7.74
N GLN A 27 -1.84 0.88 7.65
CA GLN A 27 -1.87 1.80 8.79
C GLN A 27 -2.13 3.21 8.28
N ASP A 28 -2.98 3.93 9.02
CA ASP A 28 -3.25 5.35 8.81
C ASP A 28 -3.45 6.08 10.15
N SER A 29 -4.00 7.30 10.11
CA SER A 29 -4.25 8.12 11.29
C SER A 29 -5.25 7.52 12.29
N ASN A 30 -6.07 6.57 11.88
CA ASN A 30 -7.06 5.90 12.74
C ASN A 30 -6.51 4.64 13.41
N GLY A 31 -5.38 4.11 12.93
CA GLY A 31 -4.68 3.00 13.58
C GLY A 31 -4.07 1.99 12.63
N GLN A 32 -3.79 0.81 13.21
CA GLN A 32 -3.16 -0.33 12.54
C GLN A 32 -4.20 -1.40 12.21
N TYR A 33 -4.20 -1.87 10.97
CA TYR A 33 -5.18 -2.82 10.46
C TYR A 33 -4.50 -4.17 10.21
N ASN A 34 -4.38 -5.00 11.25
CA ASN A 34 -3.61 -6.25 11.18
C ASN A 34 -4.24 -7.27 10.21
N GLU A 35 -5.56 -7.40 10.20
CA GLU A 35 -6.25 -8.31 9.27
C GLU A 35 -6.04 -7.90 7.81
N LEU A 36 -6.19 -6.60 7.51
CA LEU A 36 -5.92 -6.07 6.18
C LEU A 36 -4.43 -6.17 5.80
N THR A 37 -3.54 -6.02 6.78
CA THR A 37 -2.11 -6.27 6.58
C THR A 37 -1.85 -7.71 6.17
N ALA A 38 -2.52 -8.69 6.81
CA ALA A 38 -2.43 -10.10 6.43
C ALA A 38 -2.93 -10.35 5.01
N GLU A 39 -4.09 -9.80 4.65
CA GLU A 39 -4.67 -9.92 3.31
C GLU A 39 -3.74 -9.33 2.24
N CYS A 40 -3.25 -8.11 2.46
CA CYS A 40 -2.39 -7.43 1.50
C CYS A 40 -0.99 -8.04 1.42
N CYS A 41 -0.50 -8.66 2.50
CA CYS A 41 0.73 -9.42 2.48
C CYS A 41 0.59 -10.71 1.65
N ASN A 42 -0.51 -11.45 1.82
CA ASN A 42 -0.80 -12.63 1.00
C ASN A 42 -0.96 -12.28 -0.49
N ALA A 43 -1.53 -11.11 -0.80
CA ALA A 43 -1.70 -10.63 -2.17
C ALA A 43 -0.37 -10.36 -2.90
N GLN A 44 0.74 -10.23 -2.18
CA GLN A 44 2.07 -10.09 -2.80
C GLN A 44 2.50 -11.36 -3.55
N ASN A 45 1.92 -12.53 -3.22
CA ASN A 45 2.19 -13.82 -3.86
C ASN A 45 3.69 -14.13 -4.07
N ASN A 46 4.50 -13.79 -3.07
CA ASN A 46 5.95 -13.93 -3.11
C ASN A 46 6.42 -14.77 -1.91
N PRO A 47 7.08 -15.93 -2.13
CA PRO A 47 7.48 -16.83 -1.05
C PRO A 47 8.58 -16.27 -0.13
N LEU A 48 9.22 -15.15 -0.52
CA LEU A 48 10.24 -14.46 0.28
C LEU A 48 9.64 -13.41 1.22
N ILE A 49 8.31 -13.32 1.27
CA ILE A 49 7.54 -12.45 2.13
C ILE A 49 6.75 -13.33 3.10
N SER A 50 6.68 -12.93 4.36
CA SER A 50 5.98 -13.65 5.41
C SER A 50 5.09 -12.74 6.24
N TYR A 51 4.03 -13.34 6.78
CA TYR A 51 3.14 -12.76 7.78
C TYR A 51 2.68 -13.88 8.74
N PRO A 52 2.51 -13.60 10.05
CA PRO A 52 2.83 -12.34 10.71
C PRO A 52 4.33 -12.24 11.02
N GLY A 53 4.93 -11.10 10.69
CA GLY A 53 6.19 -10.65 11.27
C GLY A 53 5.97 -10.04 12.66
N GLY A 54 6.99 -9.34 13.17
CA GLY A 54 6.87 -8.56 14.42
C GLY A 54 5.66 -7.63 14.38
N ASN A 55 4.95 -7.46 15.49
CA ASN A 55 3.79 -6.55 15.59
C ASN A 55 2.75 -6.70 14.45
N HIS A 56 2.56 -7.89 13.87
CA HIS A 56 1.64 -8.11 12.75
C HIS A 56 2.00 -7.29 11.50
N GLN A 57 3.29 -7.20 11.17
CA GLN A 57 3.75 -6.62 9.92
C GLN A 57 3.94 -7.69 8.84
N CYS A 58 3.81 -7.29 7.58
CA CYS A 58 4.30 -8.07 6.44
C CYS A 58 5.81 -7.88 6.39
N THR A 59 6.61 -8.95 6.32
CA THR A 59 8.07 -8.87 6.40
C THR A 59 8.74 -9.65 5.27
N SER A 60 9.86 -9.13 4.75
CA SER A 60 10.80 -9.84 3.90
C SER A 60 12.22 -9.59 4.39
N SER A 61 13.05 -10.63 4.46
CA SER A 61 14.47 -10.52 4.82
C SER A 61 15.36 -10.04 3.67
N VAL A 62 14.81 -9.96 2.46
CA VAL A 62 15.56 -9.72 1.20
C VAL A 62 14.97 -8.58 0.39
N ASN A 63 14.22 -7.67 1.04
CA ASN A 63 13.58 -6.54 0.39
C ASN A 63 12.63 -6.95 -0.76
N ALA A 64 11.79 -7.95 -0.54
CA ALA A 64 10.94 -8.50 -1.61
C ALA A 64 9.52 -7.93 -1.69
N ILE A 65 9.12 -7.05 -0.74
CA ILE A 65 7.77 -6.48 -0.73
C ILE A 65 7.69 -5.39 -1.79
N ASP A 66 6.72 -5.48 -2.70
CA ASP A 66 6.35 -4.36 -3.56
C ASP A 66 5.50 -3.38 -2.73
N SER A 67 6.14 -2.34 -2.20
CA SER A 67 5.47 -1.37 -1.34
C SER A 67 4.38 -0.60 -2.09
N GLY A 68 4.51 -0.41 -3.40
CA GLY A 68 3.52 0.26 -4.22
C GLY A 68 2.24 -0.57 -4.31
N ALA A 69 2.37 -1.84 -4.67
CA ALA A 69 1.26 -2.79 -4.71
C ALA A 69 0.66 -2.99 -3.32
N PHE A 70 1.48 -3.00 -2.26
CA PHE A 70 1.01 -3.12 -0.89
C PHE A 70 0.15 -1.91 -0.48
N VAL A 71 0.61 -0.68 -0.75
CA VAL A 71 -0.15 0.56 -0.50
C VAL A 71 -1.47 0.55 -1.25
N GLN A 72 -1.45 0.18 -2.53
CA GLN A 72 -2.65 0.08 -3.36
C GLN A 72 -3.65 -0.93 -2.80
N CYS A 73 -3.18 -2.08 -2.30
CA CYS A 73 -4.05 -3.04 -1.64
C CYS A 73 -4.72 -2.44 -0.40
N CYS A 74 -3.97 -1.79 0.49
CA CYS A 74 -4.56 -1.16 1.69
C CYS A 74 -5.60 -0.08 1.32
N GLN A 75 -5.29 0.76 0.32
CA GLN A 75 -6.21 1.78 -0.18
C GLN A 75 -7.47 1.18 -0.81
N GLY A 76 -7.32 0.12 -1.60
CA GLY A 76 -8.45 -0.62 -2.17
C GLY A 76 -9.36 -1.27 -1.12
N LYS A 77 -8.85 -1.48 0.10
CA LYS A 77 -9.60 -1.99 1.26
C LYS A 77 -10.18 -0.87 2.15
N GLY A 78 -10.00 0.39 1.77
CA GLY A 78 -10.54 1.55 2.50
C GLY A 78 -9.64 2.12 3.59
N VAL A 79 -8.37 1.69 3.67
CA VAL A 79 -7.37 2.29 4.58
C VAL A 79 -6.74 3.49 3.90
N GLY A 80 -6.42 4.55 4.65
CA GLY A 80 -5.80 5.76 4.11
C GLY A 80 -4.43 5.55 3.45
N GLY A 81 -3.76 4.43 3.75
CA GLY A 81 -2.50 4.04 3.12
C GLY A 81 -1.84 2.84 3.78
N ALA A 82 -0.52 2.77 3.61
CA ALA A 82 0.33 1.81 4.31
C ALA A 82 1.59 2.52 4.83
N TYR A 83 2.14 1.99 5.92
CA TYR A 83 3.46 2.34 6.40
C TYR A 83 4.43 1.22 6.02
N CYS A 84 5.42 1.55 5.20
CA CYS A 84 6.47 0.63 4.77
C CYS A 84 7.85 1.17 5.14
N TRP A 85 8.73 0.30 5.61
CA TRP A 85 10.08 0.65 6.06
C TRP A 85 11.07 -0.49 5.81
N ASN A 86 12.35 -0.20 6.04
CA ASN A 86 13.44 -1.17 6.00
C ASN A 86 13.70 -1.72 7.41
#